data_AF-A0AAU1F9G3-F1
#
_entry.id   AF-A0AAU1F9G3-F1
#
_cell.length_a   1.000
_cell.length_b   1.000
_cell.length_c   1.000
_cell.angle_alpha   90.00
_cell.angle_beta   90.00
_cell.angle_gamma   90.00
#
_symmetry.space_group_name_H-M   'P 1'
#
loop_
_entity.id
_entity.type
_entity.pdbx_description
1 polymer ?
#
loop_
_entity_poly.entity_id
_entity_poly.type
_entity_poly.pdbx_seq_one_letter_code
_entity_poly.pdbx_strand_id
1 'polypeptide(L)'
;MPQPEDELLAEALGRINRGGKIASRFLKNDISEFDRELPLGFDLALERVRAVLVELSPGANPELVEAATDRVTLRVLTGGGALNMNPVVVTVAATRNGERTTTLHVRAIAKEGLIKQRAGQKTVERISALLN
;
A
#
# COMPACT_ATOMS: atom_id res chain seq x y z
N MET A 1 -4.27 -11.82 15.97
CA MET A 1 -4.99 -10.54 16.08
C MET A 1 -5.24 -10.01 14.68
N PRO A 2 -6.38 -9.37 14.39
CA PRO A 2 -6.59 -8.73 13.10
C PRO A 2 -5.54 -7.63 12.87
N GLN A 3 -4.97 -7.57 11.67
CA GLN A 3 -4.02 -6.51 11.32
C GLN A 3 -4.81 -5.21 11.08
N PRO A 4 -4.27 -4.01 11.36
CA PRO A 4 -4.97 -2.74 11.09
C PRO A 4 -5.51 -2.62 9.66
N GLU A 5 -4.83 -3.23 8.69
CA GLU A 5 -5.22 -3.26 7.28
C GLU A 5 -6.47 -4.12 7.02
N ASP A 6 -6.75 -5.14 7.85
CA ASP A 6 -7.93 -6.00 7.67
C ASP A 6 -9.23 -5.21 7.84
N GLU A 7 -9.28 -4.25 8.76
CA GLU A 7 -10.44 -3.40 8.98
C GLU A 7 -10.64 -2.42 7.81
N LEU A 8 -9.57 -1.77 7.34
CA LEU A 8 -9.60 -0.90 6.16
C LEU A 8 -10.09 -1.65 4.92
N LEU A 9 -9.61 -2.87 4.69
CA LEU A 9 -10.05 -3.72 3.58
C LEU A 9 -11.51 -4.15 3.76
N ALA A 10 -11.93 -4.50 4.98
CA ALA A 10 -13.32 -4.87 5.24
C ALA A 10 -14.28 -3.70 5.00
N GLU A 11 -13.91 -2.49 5.42
CA GLU A 11 -14.69 -1.29 5.14
C GLU A 11 -14.77 -0.98 3.64
N ALA A 12 -13.64 -1.04 2.95
CA ALA A 12 -13.58 -0.80 1.51
C ALA A 12 -14.47 -1.79 0.74
N LEU A 13 -14.41 -3.08 1.07
CA LEU A 13 -15.27 -4.10 0.48
C LEU A 13 -16.75 -3.89 0.83
N GLY A 14 -17.05 -3.44 2.05
CA GLY A 14 -18.41 -3.09 2.49
C GLY A 14 -19.04 -1.93 1.70
N ARG A 15 -18.22 -0.99 1.21
CA ARG A 15 -18.67 0.10 0.32
C ARG A 15 -18.99 -0.39 -1.09
N ILE A 16 -18.30 -1.43 -1.57
CA ILE A 16 -18.56 -2.04 -2.88
C ILE A 16 -19.85 -2.87 -2.86
N ASN A 17 -20.04 -3.70 -1.83
CA ASN A 17 -21.29 -4.43 -1.64
C ASN A 17 -21.59 -4.68 -0.16
N ARG A 18 -22.88 -4.73 0.20
CA ARG A 18 -23.35 -4.87 1.60
C ARG A 18 -22.81 -6.10 2.32
N GLY A 19 -22.49 -7.18 1.60
CA GLY A 19 -21.92 -8.42 2.16
C GLY A 19 -20.39 -8.39 2.30
N GLY A 20 -19.71 -7.44 1.66
CA GLY A 20 -18.25 -7.44 1.50
C GLY A 20 -17.51 -7.32 2.82
N LYS A 21 -18.03 -6.51 3.76
CA LYS A 21 -17.45 -6.37 5.11
C LYS A 21 -17.50 -7.67 5.91
N ILE A 22 -18.54 -8.48 5.71
CA ILE A 22 -18.69 -9.77 6.38
C ILE A 22 -17.82 -10.81 5.66
N ALA A 23 -17.88 -10.84 4.33
CA ALA A 23 -17.12 -11.77 3.50
C ALA A 23 -15.60 -11.63 3.71
N SER A 24 -15.09 -10.41 3.90
CA SER A 24 -13.66 -10.13 4.08
C SER A 24 -13.00 -10.92 5.22
N ARG A 25 -13.78 -11.29 6.25
CA ARG A 25 -13.32 -12.11 7.39
C ARG A 25 -12.99 -13.54 6.99
N PHE A 26 -13.56 -14.04 5.90
CA PHE A 26 -13.36 -15.38 5.37
C PHE A 26 -12.39 -15.41 4.19
N LEU A 27 -12.07 -14.25 3.62
CA LEU A 27 -11.12 -14.12 2.51
C LEU A 27 -9.68 -14.18 3.03
N LYS A 28 -8.82 -14.86 2.26
CA LYS A 28 -7.38 -14.89 2.54
C LYS A 28 -6.76 -13.55 2.15
N ASN A 29 -5.70 -13.17 2.85
CA ASN A 29 -4.90 -12.00 2.46
C ASN A 29 -3.95 -12.39 1.32
N ASP A 30 -3.93 -11.57 0.28
CA ASP A 30 -2.85 -11.52 -0.70
C ASP A 30 -1.89 -10.42 -0.27
N ILE A 31 -0.73 -10.82 0.24
CA ILE A 31 0.27 -9.94 0.84
C ILE A 31 1.53 -10.03 -0.01
N SER A 32 2.07 -8.88 -0.38
CA SER A 32 3.37 -8.78 -1.03
C SER A 32 4.13 -7.60 -0.46
N GLU A 33 5.45 -7.75 -0.35
CA GLU A 33 6.33 -6.75 0.23
C GLU A 33 7.71 -6.79 -0.45
N PHE A 34 8.39 -5.65 -0.44
CA PHE A 34 9.78 -5.53 -0.87
C PHE A 34 10.47 -4.35 -0.20
N ASP A 35 11.79 -4.44 -0.10
CA ASP A 35 12.65 -3.32 0.28
C ASP A 35 13.31 -2.70 -0.95
N ARG A 36 13.47 -1.38 -0.91
CA ARG A 36 14.16 -0.62 -1.95
C ARG A 36 14.99 0.48 -1.34
N GLU A 37 16.27 0.49 -1.64
CA GLU A 37 17.10 1.67 -1.39
C GLU A 37 16.91 2.68 -2.53
N LEU A 38 16.66 3.94 -2.17
CA LEU A 38 16.68 5.07 -3.09
C LEU A 38 17.93 5.91 -2.85
N PRO A 39 18.67 6.28 -3.91
CA PRO A 39 19.80 7.20 -3.84
C PRO A 39 19.31 8.66 -3.75
N LEU A 40 18.39 8.92 -2.82
CA LEU A 40 17.79 10.21 -2.54
C LEU A 40 17.88 10.50 -1.04
N GLY A 41 18.14 11.77 -0.70
CA GLY A 41 17.96 12.26 0.65
C GLY A 41 16.50 12.11 1.09
N PHE A 42 16.29 12.01 2.40
CA PHE A 42 15.00 11.60 2.98
C PHE A 42 13.80 12.41 2.50
N ASP A 43 13.90 13.74 2.46
CA ASP A 43 12.76 14.59 2.10
C ASP A 43 12.37 14.41 0.63
N LEU A 44 13.36 14.32 -0.27
CA LEU A 44 13.14 14.02 -1.69
C LEU A 44 12.58 12.60 -1.90
N ALA A 45 13.05 11.63 -1.11
CA ALA A 45 12.51 10.27 -1.14
C ALA A 45 11.04 10.26 -0.70
N LEU A 46 10.67 11.04 0.31
CA LEU A 46 9.28 11.17 0.76
C LEU A 46 8.38 11.84 -0.28
N GLU A 47 8.86 12.89 -0.95
CA GLU A 47 8.13 13.50 -2.08
C GLU A 47 7.91 12.49 -3.21
N ARG A 48 8.95 11.72 -3.57
CA ARG A 48 8.86 10.66 -4.58
C ARG A 48 7.84 9.59 -4.19
N VAL A 49 7.87 9.13 -2.94
CA VAL A 49 6.89 8.15 -2.43
C VAL A 49 5.48 8.72 -2.47
N ARG A 50 5.26 9.95 -2.01
CA ARG A 50 3.93 10.59 -2.07
C ARG A 50 3.42 10.68 -3.50
N ALA A 51 4.26 11.09 -4.45
CA ALA A 51 3.90 11.15 -5.86
C ALA A 51 3.46 9.77 -6.41
N VAL A 52 4.22 8.71 -6.10
CA VAL A 52 3.86 7.34 -6.49
C VAL A 52 2.53 6.91 -5.87
N LEU A 53 2.31 7.17 -4.57
CA LEU A 53 1.06 6.81 -3.90
C LEU A 53 -0.16 7.56 -4.46
N VAL A 54 0.00 8.84 -4.83
CA VAL A 54 -1.04 9.63 -5.50
C VAL A 54 -1.33 9.10 -6.91
N GLU A 55 -0.31 8.67 -7.65
CA GLU A 55 -0.49 8.05 -8.97
C GLU A 55 -1.25 6.72 -8.90
N LEU A 56 -1.04 5.94 -7.83
CA LEU A 56 -1.79 4.70 -7.59
C LEU A 56 -3.24 4.95 -7.23
N SER A 57 -3.54 6.04 -6.51
CA SER A 57 -4.89 6.36 -6.04
C SER A 57 -5.21 7.83 -6.33
N PRO A 58 -5.52 8.17 -7.61
CA PRO A 58 -5.80 9.56 -7.99
C PRO A 58 -6.93 10.15 -7.14
N GLY A 59 -6.66 11.31 -6.54
CA GLY A 59 -7.60 12.01 -5.65
C GLY A 59 -7.58 11.54 -4.20
N ALA A 60 -6.83 10.49 -3.86
CA ALA A 60 -6.55 10.14 -2.48
C ALA A 60 -5.36 10.94 -1.94
N ASN A 61 -5.42 11.35 -0.68
CA ASN A 61 -4.27 11.88 0.04
C ASN A 61 -3.64 10.76 0.88
N PRO A 62 -2.38 10.37 0.66
CA PRO A 62 -1.72 9.37 1.47
C PRO A 62 -1.72 9.77 2.96
N GLU A 63 -2.28 8.89 3.78
CA GLU A 63 -2.37 9.04 5.23
C GLU A 63 -0.98 8.92 5.85
N LEU A 64 -0.65 9.82 6.77
CA LEU A 64 0.53 9.71 7.63
C LEU A 64 0.20 8.81 8.81
N VAL A 65 0.76 7.58 8.82
CA VAL A 65 0.54 6.60 9.89
C VAL A 65 1.51 6.83 11.05
N GLU A 66 2.74 7.21 10.73
CA GLU A 66 3.81 7.40 11.70
C GLU A 66 4.79 8.46 11.18
N ALA A 67 5.28 9.32 12.07
CA ALA A 67 6.37 10.25 11.80
C ALA A 67 7.33 10.32 12.99
N ALA A 68 8.58 10.02 12.72
CA ALA A 68 9.74 10.17 13.60
C ALA A 68 10.85 10.92 12.85
N THR A 69 11.95 11.23 13.56
CA THR A 69 13.07 12.01 13.01
C THR A 69 13.71 11.37 11.76
N ASP A 70 13.78 10.05 11.74
CA ASP A 70 14.46 9.25 10.72
C ASP A 70 13.52 8.27 9.99
N ARG A 71 12.23 8.27 10.34
CA ARG A 71 11.26 7.33 9.78
C ARG A 71 9.90 7.97 9.56
N VAL A 72 9.30 7.72 8.40
CA VAL A 72 7.94 8.14 8.07
C VAL A 72 7.20 6.98 7.41
N THR A 73 6.01 6.68 7.89
CA THR A 73 5.14 5.64 7.32
C THR A 73 3.92 6.29 6.69
N LEU A 74 3.73 6.07 5.38
CA LEU A 74 2.59 6.53 4.60
C LEU A 74 1.71 5.36 4.21
N ARG A 75 0.41 5.59 4.13
CA ARG A 75 -0.58 4.59 3.72
C ARG A 75 -1.58 5.15 2.73
N VAL A 76 -2.00 4.34 1.78
CA VAL A 76 -3.11 4.67 0.87
C VAL A 76 -3.97 3.46 0.59
N LEU A 77 -5.27 3.68 0.44
CA LEU A 77 -6.19 2.70 -0.12
C LEU A 77 -6.29 2.95 -1.62
N THR A 78 -6.03 1.91 -2.42
CA THR A 78 -6.14 1.95 -3.88
C THR A 78 -6.96 0.75 -4.38
N GLY A 79 -7.25 0.74 -5.67
CA GLY A 79 -7.82 -0.38 -6.38
C GLY A 79 -6.75 -1.17 -7.14
N GLY A 80 -6.84 -2.49 -7.09
CA GLY A 80 -6.01 -3.42 -7.83
C GLY A 80 -6.83 -4.54 -8.46
N GLY A 81 -6.16 -5.50 -9.09
CA GLY A 81 -6.82 -6.62 -9.75
C GLY A 81 -7.59 -6.21 -11.01
N ALA A 82 -8.69 -6.90 -11.31
CA ALA A 82 -9.48 -6.63 -12.51
C ALA A 82 -10.17 -5.27 -12.41
N LEU A 83 -9.94 -4.40 -13.41
CA LEU A 83 -10.51 -3.05 -13.50
C LEU A 83 -10.25 -2.16 -12.26
N ASN A 84 -9.19 -2.44 -11.49
CA ASN A 84 -8.89 -1.76 -10.21
C ASN A 84 -10.05 -1.83 -9.20
N MET A 85 -10.87 -2.89 -9.22
CA MET A 85 -12.02 -2.99 -8.32
C MET A 85 -11.71 -3.69 -7.00
N ASN A 86 -10.59 -4.41 -6.88
CA ASN A 86 -10.24 -5.05 -5.61
C ASN A 86 -9.51 -4.06 -4.71
N PRO A 87 -10.03 -3.71 -3.52
CA PRO A 87 -9.32 -2.82 -2.61
C PRO A 87 -7.95 -3.38 -2.20
N VAL A 88 -6.94 -2.52 -2.22
CA VAL A 88 -5.58 -2.82 -1.79
C VAL A 88 -5.13 -1.72 -0.83
N VAL A 89 -4.67 -2.11 0.35
CA VAL A 89 -3.98 -1.20 1.28
C VAL A 89 -2.50 -1.27 0.96
N VAL A 90 -1.91 -0.12 0.65
CA VAL A 90 -0.47 0.03 0.43
C VAL A 90 0.09 0.83 1.60
N THR A 91 1.13 0.30 2.23
CA THR A 91 1.90 0.95 3.28
C THR A 91 3.35 1.08 2.83
N VAL A 92 3.92 2.26 2.94
CA VAL A 92 5.33 2.54 2.64
C VAL A 92 5.98 3.16 3.86
N ALA A 93 6.95 2.46 4.46
CA ALA A 93 7.80 3.02 5.49
C ALA A 93 9.12 3.48 4.84
N ALA A 94 9.44 4.76 4.95
CA ALA A 94 10.71 5.33 4.54
C ALA A 94 11.59 5.53 5.78
N THR A 95 12.83 5.05 5.73
CA THR A 95 13.83 5.17 6.79
C THR A 95 15.09 5.84 6.24
N ARG A 96 15.56 6.89 6.91
CA ARG A 96 16.80 7.60 6.58
C ARG A 96 18.00 6.73 6.94
N ASN A 97 18.83 6.40 5.96
CA ASN A 97 20.04 5.59 6.16
C ASN A 97 21.34 6.39 5.99
N GLY A 98 21.25 7.63 5.51
CA GLY A 98 22.38 8.55 5.33
C GLY A 98 21.90 9.91 4.83
N GLU A 99 22.85 10.79 4.49
CA GLU A 99 22.51 12.12 3.95
C GLU A 99 21.80 12.04 2.58
N ARG A 100 22.12 11.02 1.78
CA ARG A 100 21.65 10.87 0.39
C ARG A 100 21.02 9.51 0.09
N THR A 101 20.68 8.74 1.12
CA THR A 101 20.11 7.41 0.98
C THR A 101 18.92 7.21 1.91
N THR A 102 17.88 6.59 1.38
CA THR A 102 16.65 6.26 2.09
C THR A 102 16.23 4.85 1.73
N THR A 103 15.95 4.01 2.71
CA THR A 103 15.35 2.69 2.48
C THR A 103 13.84 2.80 2.59
N LEU A 104 13.16 2.27 1.60
CA LEU A 104 11.73 2.08 1.57
C LEU A 104 11.43 0.61 1.87
N HIS A 105 10.54 0.37 2.82
CA HIS A 105 9.83 -0.90 2.97
C HIS A 105 8.41 -0.71 2.44
N VAL A 106 8.08 -1.41 1.36
CA VAL A 106 6.78 -1.32 0.70
C VAL A 106 6.00 -2.60 0.95
N ARG A 107 4.76 -2.47 1.37
CA ARG A 107 3.84 -3.57 1.62
C ARG A 107 2.48 -3.29 0.99
N ALA A 108 1.95 -4.23 0.23
CA ALA A 108 0.59 -4.18 -0.30
C ALA A 108 -0.22 -5.39 0.16
N ILE A 109 -1.44 -5.15 0.62
CA ILE A 109 -2.36 -6.18 1.11
C ILE A 109 -3.71 -6.01 0.43
N ALA A 110 -4.25 -7.11 -0.09
CA ALA A 110 -5.60 -7.20 -0.58
C ALA A 110 -6.32 -8.42 0.01
N LYS A 111 -7.66 -8.44 -0.07
CA LYS A 111 -8.42 -9.67 0.16
C LYS A 111 -8.56 -10.43 -1.16
N GLU A 112 -8.40 -11.75 -1.08
CA GLU A 112 -8.37 -12.62 -2.24
C GLU A 112 -9.57 -13.57 -2.26
N GLY A 113 -10.29 -13.56 -3.37
CA GLY A 113 -11.47 -14.39 -3.60
C GLY A 113 -11.14 -15.81 -4.06
N LEU A 114 -12.18 -16.49 -4.56
CA LEU A 114 -12.06 -17.79 -5.24
C LEU A 114 -11.20 -17.69 -6.49
N ILE A 115 -11.41 -16.66 -7.30
CA ILE A 115 -10.59 -16.35 -8.47
C ILE A 115 -9.42 -15.50 -8.01
N LYS A 116 -8.20 -16.03 -8.17
CA LYS A 116 -6.96 -15.38 -7.77
C LYS A 116 -6.61 -14.21 -8.68
N GLN A 117 -6.76 -12.99 -8.18
CA GLN A 117 -6.39 -11.77 -8.91
C GLN A 117 -4.95 -11.32 -8.63
N ARG A 118 -4.40 -11.70 -7.48
CA ARG A 118 -3.07 -11.30 -6.99
C ARG A 118 -2.92 -9.78 -6.95
N ALA A 119 -3.95 -9.12 -6.42
CA ALA A 119 -4.05 -7.66 -6.45
C ALA A 119 -2.95 -6.98 -5.61
N GLY A 120 -2.59 -7.54 -4.45
CA GLY A 120 -1.48 -7.06 -3.63
C GLY A 120 -0.15 -7.22 -4.37
N GLN A 121 0.13 -8.42 -4.90
CA GLN A 121 1.35 -8.68 -5.66
C GLN A 121 1.52 -7.73 -6.86
N LYS A 122 0.50 -7.62 -7.72
CA LYS A 122 0.55 -6.74 -8.90
C LYS A 122 0.69 -5.26 -8.53
N THR A 123 0.14 -4.85 -7.38
CA THR A 123 0.30 -3.49 -6.89
C THR A 123 1.75 -3.23 -6.47
N VAL A 124 2.39 -4.18 -5.77
CA VAL A 124 3.82 -4.11 -5.45
C VAL A 124 4.69 -4.05 -6.72
N GLU A 125 4.41 -4.88 -7.72
CA GLU A 125 5.13 -4.88 -9.00
C GLU A 125 5.02 -3.51 -9.69
N ARG A 126 3.83 -2.91 -9.68
CA ARG A 126 3.60 -1.56 -10.20
C ARG A 126 4.38 -0.50 -9.42
N ILE A 127 4.36 -0.55 -8.09
CA ILE A 127 5.11 0.39 -7.25
C ILE A 127 6.61 0.28 -7.52
N SER A 128 7.13 -0.94 -7.59
CA SER A 128 8.54 -1.19 -7.89
C SER A 128 8.95 -0.58 -9.23
N ALA A 129 8.10 -0.69 -10.26
CA ALA A 129 8.33 -0.07 -11.55
C ALA A 129 8.30 1.47 -11.51
N LEU A 130 7.43 2.06 -10.68
CA LEU A 130 7.32 3.51 -10.51
C LEU A 130 8.42 4.12 -9.63
N LEU A 131 9.04 3.33 -8.77
CA LEU A 131 10.16 3.75 -7.92
C LEU A 131 11.54 3.58 -8.57
N ASN A 132 11.61 3.02 -9.78
CA ASN A 132 12.82 3.01 -10.59
C ASN A 132 13.27 4.43 -10.98
#